data_AF-A0A4Y7IBG5-F1
#
_entry.id   AF-A0A4Y7IBG5-F1
#
_cell.length_a   1.000
_cell.length_b   1.000
_cell.length_c   1.000
_cell.angle_alpha   90.00
_cell.angle_beta   90.00
_cell.angle_gamma   90.00
#
_symmetry.space_group_name_H-M   'P 1'
#
loop_
_entity.id
_entity.type
_entity.pdbx_description
1 polymer ?
#
loop_
_entity_poly.entity_id
_entity_poly.type
_entity_poly.pdbx_seq_one_letter_code
_entity_poly.pdbx_strand_id
1 'polypeptide(L)'
;MAGNYNQRMAVGATCDKVPRVCVARGSTGPDCCNKKCVDTWSDRNNCGRCGKKCKYSETCCDGNCVNLRFDEYHCGRCNNRCNGRKSSNKKNYKPSSCSYGMCNYA
;
A
#
# COMPACT_ATOMS: atom_id res chain seq x y z
N MET A 1 28.47 5.13 -7.79
CA MET A 1 28.57 3.97 -8.71
C MET A 1 27.27 3.83 -9.50
N ALA A 2 27.19 4.37 -10.71
CA ALA A 2 26.09 4.06 -11.64
C ALA A 2 26.49 2.81 -12.42
N GLY A 3 25.81 1.69 -12.19
CA GLY A 3 26.13 0.41 -12.81
C GLY A 3 26.04 0.52 -14.34
N ASN A 4 27.15 0.23 -15.01
CA ASN A 4 27.26 0.10 -16.45
C ASN A 4 26.68 -1.26 -16.84
N TYR A 5 25.38 -1.34 -17.18
CA TYR A 5 24.73 -2.61 -17.52
C TYR A 5 24.87 -2.93 -19.00
N ASN A 6 26.11 -3.12 -19.44
CA ASN A 6 26.43 -3.57 -20.79
C ASN A 6 26.31 -5.09 -20.91
N GLN A 7 25.11 -5.62 -20.66
CA GLN A 7 24.84 -7.05 -20.72
C GLN A 7 23.47 -7.27 -21.35
N ARG A 8 23.49 -7.61 -22.65
CA ARG A 8 22.44 -8.28 -23.44
C ARG A 8 21.20 -8.69 -22.62
N MET A 9 20.33 -7.74 -22.32
CA MET A 9 19.03 -8.09 -21.73
C MET A 9 18.23 -8.71 -22.87
N ALA A 10 17.99 -10.02 -22.80
CA ALA A 10 17.09 -10.67 -23.73
C ALA A 10 15.80 -9.85 -23.80
N VAL A 11 15.45 -9.36 -24.98
CA VAL A 11 14.15 -8.74 -25.25
C VAL A 11 13.09 -9.71 -24.74
N GLY A 12 12.36 -9.34 -23.67
CA GLY A 12 11.42 -10.23 -22.98
C GLY A 12 11.91 -10.88 -21.67
N ALA A 13 13.02 -10.41 -21.08
CA ALA A 13 13.45 -10.85 -19.76
C ALA A 13 12.44 -10.45 -18.68
N THR A 14 11.94 -11.44 -17.96
CA THR A 14 10.98 -11.30 -16.86
C THR A 14 11.67 -11.30 -15.50
N CYS A 15 10.98 -10.80 -14.47
CA CYS A 15 11.59 -10.60 -13.16
C CYS A 15 12.00 -11.88 -12.43
N ASP A 16 11.48 -13.05 -12.81
CA ASP A 16 11.90 -14.36 -12.31
C ASP A 16 13.34 -14.72 -12.73
N LYS A 17 13.79 -14.18 -13.87
CA LYS A 17 15.16 -14.37 -14.38
C LYS A 17 16.06 -13.19 -14.07
N VAL A 18 15.50 -11.99 -14.06
CA VAL A 18 16.24 -10.75 -13.81
C VAL A 18 15.52 -9.91 -12.75
N PRO A 19 15.66 -10.24 -11.46
CA PRO A 19 14.95 -9.52 -10.38
C PRO A 19 15.22 -8.02 -10.35
N ARG A 20 16.40 -7.60 -10.86
CA ARG A 20 16.80 -6.19 -10.91
C ARG A 20 15.91 -5.32 -11.81
N VAL A 21 15.12 -5.90 -12.72
CA VAL A 21 14.17 -5.12 -13.53
C VAL A 21 13.08 -4.48 -12.67
N CYS A 22 12.74 -5.07 -11.52
CA CYS A 22 11.70 -4.52 -10.64
C CYS A 22 12.17 -3.32 -9.81
N VAL A 23 13.47 -3.18 -9.57
CA VAL A 23 14.05 -2.01 -8.90
C VAL A 23 14.51 -0.93 -9.89
N ALA A 24 14.35 -1.17 -11.19
CA ALA A 24 14.68 -0.19 -12.21
C ALA A 24 13.67 0.98 -12.18
N ARG A 25 14.14 2.18 -12.57
CA ARG A 25 13.27 3.35 -12.71
C ARG A 25 12.17 3.07 -13.73
N GLY A 26 10.92 3.38 -13.37
CA GLY A 26 9.74 3.13 -14.20
C GLY A 26 9.10 1.75 -14.03
N SER A 27 9.68 0.87 -13.19
CA SER A 27 8.99 -0.33 -12.74
C SER A 27 7.76 0.00 -11.91
N THR A 28 6.74 -0.86 -11.99
CA THR A 28 5.49 -0.80 -11.22
C THR A 28 5.65 -1.21 -9.75
N GLY A 29 6.82 -1.69 -9.36
CA GLY A 29 7.16 -1.96 -7.97
C GLY A 29 8.35 -2.90 -7.83
N PRO A 30 8.90 -3.05 -6.62
CA PRO A 30 10.13 -3.80 -6.38
C PRO A 30 9.94 -5.33 -6.35
N ASP A 31 8.71 -5.81 -6.17
CA ASP A 31 8.42 -7.22 -5.94
C ASP A 31 8.13 -7.96 -7.24
N CYS A 32 8.70 -9.16 -7.40
CA CYS A 32 8.41 -10.00 -8.55
C CYS A 32 7.27 -10.98 -8.23
N CYS A 33 6.10 -10.75 -8.83
CA CYS A 33 4.93 -11.62 -8.72
C CYS A 33 4.49 -12.11 -10.11
N ASN A 34 4.44 -13.43 -10.31
CA ASN A 34 4.02 -14.04 -11.58
C ASN A 34 4.72 -13.44 -12.81
N LYS A 35 6.06 -13.30 -12.73
CA LYS A 35 6.92 -12.75 -13.79
C LYS A 35 6.71 -11.25 -14.08
N LYS A 36 5.89 -10.57 -13.28
CA LYS A 36 5.62 -9.12 -13.35
C LYS A 36 6.14 -8.42 -12.10
N CYS A 37 6.60 -7.20 -12.28
CA CYS A 37 6.94 -6.33 -11.16
C CYS A 37 5.66 -5.73 -10.59
N VAL A 38 5.51 -5.77 -9.28
CA VAL A 38 4.37 -5.20 -8.55
C VAL A 38 4.90 -4.56 -7.27
N ASP A 39 4.11 -3.67 -6.69
CA ASP A 39 4.39 -3.15 -5.37
C ASP A 39 3.46 -3.81 -4.36
N THR A 40 3.96 -4.74 -3.57
CA THR A 40 3.14 -5.44 -2.58
C THR A 40 2.65 -4.51 -1.45
N TRP A 41 3.17 -3.29 -1.35
CA TRP A 41 2.76 -2.32 -0.33
C TRP A 41 1.49 -1.55 -0.72
N SER A 42 1.19 -1.46 -2.01
CA SER A 42 0.09 -0.65 -2.54
C SER A 42 -0.81 -1.37 -3.56
N ASP A 43 -0.33 -2.45 -4.18
CA ASP A 43 -1.12 -3.24 -5.12
C ASP A 43 -2.16 -4.07 -4.39
N ARG A 44 -3.42 -3.68 -4.58
CA ARG A 44 -4.61 -4.34 -4.04
C ARG A 44 -4.70 -5.84 -4.39
N ASN A 45 -4.13 -6.27 -5.51
CA ASN A 45 -4.15 -7.68 -5.92
C ASN A 45 -2.96 -8.50 -5.39
N ASN A 46 -1.96 -7.84 -4.80
CA ASN A 46 -0.73 -8.45 -4.30
C ASN A 46 -0.35 -7.92 -2.90
N CYS A 47 -1.34 -7.58 -2.07
CA CYS A 47 -1.14 -6.79 -0.85
C CYS A 47 -0.44 -7.59 0.25
N GLY A 48 0.82 -7.24 0.52
CA GLY A 48 1.72 -7.87 1.47
C GLY A 48 2.33 -9.21 1.01
N ARG A 49 1.80 -9.81 -0.06
CA ARG A 49 2.39 -10.96 -0.76
C ARG A 49 1.72 -11.19 -2.12
N CYS A 50 2.42 -11.83 -3.03
CA CYS A 50 1.90 -12.18 -4.35
C CYS A 50 0.56 -12.93 -4.28
N GLY A 51 -0.41 -12.49 -5.09
CA GLY A 51 -1.74 -13.08 -5.21
C GLY A 51 -2.69 -12.83 -4.03
N LYS A 52 -2.26 -12.13 -2.97
CA LYS A 52 -3.15 -11.73 -1.88
C LYS A 52 -3.99 -10.53 -2.29
N LYS A 53 -5.22 -10.79 -2.72
CA LYS A 53 -6.19 -9.76 -3.10
C LYS A 53 -6.98 -9.25 -1.89
N CYS A 54 -7.07 -7.94 -1.73
CA CYS A 54 -7.95 -7.32 -0.73
C CYS A 54 -9.43 -7.43 -1.14
N LYS A 55 -10.34 -7.43 -0.15
CA LYS A 55 -11.80 -7.50 -0.40
C LYS A 55 -12.31 -6.27 -1.16
N TYR A 56 -13.54 -6.35 -1.68
CA TYR A 56 -14.13 -5.31 -2.53
C TYR A 56 -14.08 -3.89 -1.92
N SER A 57 -14.24 -3.75 -0.61
CA SER A 57 -14.22 -2.48 0.11
C SER A 57 -12.86 -2.13 0.75
N GLU A 58 -11.84 -2.97 0.55
CA GLU A 58 -10.52 -2.79 1.16
C GLU A 58 -9.50 -2.25 0.15
N THR A 59 -8.58 -1.44 0.68
CA THR A 59 -7.43 -0.88 -0.02
C THR A 59 -6.16 -1.46 0.58
N CYS A 60 -5.10 -1.62 -0.22
CA CYS A 60 -3.79 -1.99 0.30
C CYS A 60 -3.09 -0.77 0.87
N CYS A 61 -2.84 -0.78 2.17
CA CYS A 61 -2.06 0.23 2.87
C CYS A 61 -0.92 -0.48 3.59
N ASP A 62 0.31 -0.15 3.22
CA ASP A 62 1.53 -0.71 3.80
C ASP A 62 1.53 -2.24 3.89
N GLY A 63 1.11 -2.89 2.79
CA GLY A 63 1.04 -4.34 2.69
C GLY A 63 -0.13 -4.99 3.44
N ASN A 64 -1.03 -4.19 4.00
CA ASN A 64 -2.22 -4.65 4.72
C ASN A 64 -3.51 -4.21 4.03
N CYS A 65 -4.47 -5.12 3.96
CA CYS A 65 -5.80 -4.81 3.44
C CYS A 65 -6.60 -4.12 4.55
N VAL A 66 -6.92 -2.85 4.35
CA VAL A 66 -7.63 -2.03 5.33
C VAL A 66 -8.89 -1.43 4.71
N ASN A 67 -9.92 -1.21 5.53
CA ASN A 67 -11.16 -0.61 5.07
C ASN A 67 -11.14 0.89 5.35
N LEU A 68 -10.84 1.70 4.33
CA LEU A 68 -10.76 3.15 4.48
C LEU A 68 -12.06 3.80 4.98
N ARG A 69 -13.18 3.09 4.93
CA ARG A 69 -14.50 3.62 5.27
C ARG A 69 -14.79 3.60 6.77
N PHE A 70 -14.19 2.66 7.49
CA PHE A 70 -14.49 2.38 8.91
C PHE A 70 -13.26 2.17 9.77
N ASP A 71 -12.09 2.01 9.17
CA ASP A 71 -10.83 1.88 9.90
C ASP A 71 -10.42 3.24 10.49
N GLU A 72 -10.31 3.30 11.81
CA GLU A 72 -9.93 4.52 12.54
C GLU A 72 -8.48 4.96 12.29
N TYR A 73 -7.61 4.07 11.82
CA TYR A 73 -6.21 4.36 11.50
C TYR A 73 -5.99 4.68 10.02
N HIS A 74 -6.93 4.31 9.15
CA HIS A 74 -6.85 4.50 7.70
C HIS A 74 -8.08 5.23 7.13
N CYS A 75 -8.68 6.14 7.89
CA CYS A 75 -9.97 6.72 7.53
C CYS A 75 -9.86 7.62 6.27
N GLY A 76 -10.54 7.27 5.19
CA GLY A 76 -10.55 8.00 3.91
C GLY A 76 -9.28 7.83 3.07
N ARG A 77 -8.12 7.56 3.69
CA ARG A 77 -6.84 7.26 3.02
C ARG A 77 -5.90 6.50 3.95
N CYS A 78 -4.90 5.82 3.38
CA CYS A 78 -3.88 5.10 4.15
C CYS A 78 -3.23 6.01 5.21
N ASN A 79 -3.04 5.49 6.42
CA ASN A 79 -2.38 6.15 7.55
C ASN A 79 -3.04 7.45 8.02
N ASN A 80 -4.32 7.67 7.67
CA ASN A 80 -5.09 8.78 8.20
C ASN A 80 -5.83 8.35 9.46
N ARG A 81 -5.12 8.39 10.58
CA ARG A 81 -5.72 8.13 11.88
C ARG A 81 -6.68 9.26 12.24
N CYS A 82 -7.90 8.89 12.58
CA CYS A 82 -8.80 9.80 13.24
C CYS A 82 -8.23 10.11 14.64
N ASN A 83 -7.93 11.39 14.85
CA ASN A 83 -7.63 11.90 16.17
C ASN A 83 -8.92 12.42 16.78
N GLY A 84 -9.34 11.86 17.91
CA GLY A 84 -10.30 12.51 18.79
C GLY A 84 -9.76 13.90 19.11
N ARG A 85 -10.63 14.91 19.26
CA ARG A 85 -10.20 16.26 19.62
C ARG A 85 -9.29 16.16 20.85
N LYS A 86 -7.98 16.28 20.68
CA LYS A 86 -7.06 16.59 21.78
C LYS A 86 -7.33 18.04 22.15
N SER A 87 -8.48 18.28 22.78
CA SER A 87 -8.63 19.50 23.55
C SER A 87 -7.67 19.34 24.71
N SER A 88 -6.62 20.17 24.73
CA SER A 88 -5.59 20.22 25.77
C SER A 88 -6.17 20.37 27.20
N ASN A 89 -7.49 20.51 27.34
CA ASN A 89 -8.22 20.74 28.58
C ASN A 89 -9.54 19.95 28.71
N LYS A 90 -9.64 18.67 28.31
CA LYS A 90 -10.88 17.92 28.59
C LYS A 90 -10.69 16.44 28.95
N LYS A 91 -11.09 16.15 30.19
CA LYS A 91 -11.21 14.87 30.92
C LYS A 91 -12.05 13.76 30.24
N ASN A 92 -12.48 13.95 28.98
CA ASN A 92 -13.42 13.07 28.28
C ASN A 92 -12.89 12.75 26.87
N TYR A 93 -12.07 11.70 26.79
CA TYR A 93 -11.61 11.10 25.55
C TYR A 93 -12.80 10.39 24.87
N LYS A 94 -13.30 10.94 23.75
CA LYS A 94 -14.16 10.18 22.83
C LYS A 94 -13.27 9.66 21.70
N PRO A 95 -13.18 8.34 21.44
CA PRO A 95 -12.49 7.86 20.25
C PRO A 95 -13.16 8.50 19.03
N SER A 96 -12.36 9.08 18.15
CA SER A 96 -12.87 9.62 16.90
C SER A 96 -13.26 8.47 15.99
N SER A 97 -14.56 8.31 15.78
CA SER A 97 -15.09 7.31 14.86
C SER A 97 -14.68 7.61 13.43
N CYS A 98 -14.41 6.56 12.65
CA CYS A 98 -14.38 6.65 11.20
C CYS A 98 -15.70 6.12 10.64
N SER A 99 -16.39 6.93 9.84
CA SER A 99 -17.57 6.45 9.11
C SER A 99 -17.62 7.09 7.73
N TYR A 100 -17.94 6.28 6.73
CA TYR A 100 -17.97 6.70 5.32
C TYR A 100 -16.66 7.32 4.82
N GLY A 101 -15.52 7.00 5.47
CA GLY A 101 -14.21 7.58 5.17
C GLY A 101 -13.98 8.97 5.76
N MET A 102 -14.81 9.39 6.72
CA MET A 102 -14.71 10.67 7.41
C MET A 102 -14.57 10.48 8.92
N CYS A 103 -13.64 11.22 9.52
CA CYS A 103 -13.45 11.21 10.97
C CYS A 103 -14.50 12.06 11.66
N ASN A 104 -15.11 11.53 12.73
CA ASN A 104 -16.19 12.19 13.49
C ASN A 104 -17.40 12.53 12.60
N TYR A 105 -17.70 11.70 11.61
CA TYR A 105 -18.95 11.77 10.85
C TYR A 105 -20.13 11.64 11.82
N ALA A 106 -20.96 12.67 11.89
CA ALA A 106 -22.10 12.80 12.81
C ALA A 106 -23.38 12.96 12.01
#